data_AF-A0A9D7D742-F1
#
_entry.id   AF-A0A9D7D742-F1
#
_cell.length_a   1.000
_cell.length_b   1.000
_cell.length_c   1.000
_cell.angle_alpha   90.00
_cell.angle_beta   90.00
_cell.angle_gamma   90.00
#
_symmetry.space_group_name_H-M   'P 1'
#
loop_
_entity.id
_entity.type
_entity.pdbx_description
1 polymer ?
#
loop_
_entity_poly.entity_id
_entity_poly.type
_entity_poly.pdbx_seq_one_letter_code
_entity_poly.pdbx_strand_id
1 'polypeptide(L)' 'MFARAPDLNVDRIDLFVATTQGGAYDGGTVLSLAVNLSNSDTLGAEIDWSQPSHLLFSARRAEASAGGADAYWIEYRLH' A
#
# COMPACT_ATOMS: atom_id res chain seq x y z
N MET A 1 -7.04 4.40 -2.28
CA MET A 1 -5.62 4.14 -2.01
C MET A 1 -4.84 4.30 -3.29
N PHE A 2 -3.55 4.66 -3.21
CA PHE A 2 -2.69 4.82 -4.38
C PHE A 2 -1.23 4.57 -4.02
N ALA A 3 -0.42 4.22 -5.02
CA ALA A 3 1.02 4.07 -4.90
C ALA A 3 1.73 5.36 -5.32
N ARG A 4 2.80 5.74 -4.63
CA ARG A 4 3.61 6.92 -4.96
C ARG A 4 5.07 6.74 -4.56
N ALA A 5 5.95 7.29 -5.38
CA ALA A 5 7.34 7.60 -5.05
C ALA A 5 7.64 9.05 -5.52
N PRO A 6 8.46 9.85 -4.80
CA PRO A 6 8.87 11.17 -5.29
C PRO A 6 9.66 11.09 -6.60
N ASP A 7 10.62 10.15 -6.71
CA ASP A 7 11.30 9.76 -7.94
C ASP A 7 11.28 8.23 -8.10
N LEU A 8 10.60 7.75 -9.14
CA LEU A 8 10.44 6.31 -9.43
C LEU A 8 11.76 5.58 -9.73
N ASN A 9 12.86 6.29 -9.98
CA ASN A 9 14.15 5.69 -10.28
C ASN A 9 14.99 5.39 -9.03
N VAL A 10 14.75 6.11 -7.93
CA VAL A 10 15.62 6.07 -6.74
C VAL A 10 14.88 5.93 -5.43
N ASP A 11 13.62 6.37 -5.36
CA ASP A 11 12.80 6.29 -4.16
C ASP A 11 11.93 5.04 -4.16
N ARG A 12 11.68 4.53 -2.95
CA ARG A 12 10.76 3.43 -2.70
C ARG A 12 9.32 3.85 -3.05
N ILE A 13 8.58 2.93 -3.64
CA ILE A 13 7.15 3.07 -3.85
C ILE A 13 6.39 2.67 -2.58
N ASP A 14 5.65 3.63 -2.02
CA ASP A 14 4.79 3.44 -0.86
C ASP A 14 3.31 3.55 -1.23
N LEU A 15 2.48 2.85 -0.46
CA LEU A 15 1.04 2.99 -0.50
C LEU A 15 0.57 4.12 0.42
N PHE A 16 -0.36 4.91 -0.09
CA PHE A 16 -1.01 6.03 0.57
C PHE A 16 -2.53 5.81 0.58
N VAL A 17 -3.18 6.36 1.60
CA VAL A 17 -4.63 6.52 1.66
C VAL A 17 -5.00 7.99 1.59
N ALA A 18 -5.88 8.35 0.66
CA ALA A 18 -6.48 9.68 0.61
C ALA A 18 -7.91 9.63 1.12
N THR A 19 -8.32 10.70 1.79
CA THR A 19 -9.72 10.93 2.17
C THR A 19 -10.34 11.99 1.28
N THR A 20 -11.67 12.02 1.20
CA THR A 20 -12.38 13.07 0.47
C THR A 20 -12.68 14.25 1.40
N GLN A 21 -12.30 15.45 0.99
CA GLN A 21 -12.63 16.71 1.66
C GLN A 21 -13.19 17.68 0.63
N GLY A 22 -14.44 18.12 0.81
CA GLY A 22 -15.08 19.06 -0.11
C GLY A 22 -15.26 18.54 -1.55
N GLY A 23 -15.37 17.23 -1.74
CA GLY A 23 -15.54 16.60 -3.06
C GLY A 23 -14.24 16.34 -3.84
N ALA A 24 -13.08 16.65 -3.25
CA ALA A 24 -11.77 16.30 -3.80
C ALA A 24 -11.02 15.35 -2.86
N TYR A 25 -10.14 14.51 -3.42
CA TYR A 25 -9.20 13.74 -2.61
C TYR A 25 -8.09 14.66 -2.08
N ASP A 26 -7.70 14.44 -0.83
CA ASP A 26 -6.50 15.06 -0.25
C ASP A 26 -5.20 14.49 -0.85
N GLY A 27 -4.06 14.99 -0.40
CA GLY A 27 -2.73 14.54 -0.85
C GLY A 27 -2.33 13.13 -0.39
N GLY A 28 -3.17 12.48 0.42
CA GLY A 28 -2.93 11.19 1.02
C GLY A 28 -2.04 11.22 2.26
N THR A 29 -2.24 10.23 3.12
CA THR A 29 -1.36 9.87 4.24
C THR A 29 -0.70 8.54 3.92
N VAL A 30 0.61 8.44 4.18
CA VAL A 30 1.37 7.20 3.98
C VAL A 30 0.84 6.10 4.91
N LEU A 31 0.67 4.88 4.40
CA LEU A 31 0.31 3.74 5.23
C LEU A 31 1.49 3.31 6.12
N SER A 32 1.17 2.69 7.25
CA SER A 32 2.17 2.28 8.24
C SER A 32 3.16 1.25 7.69
N LEU A 33 4.26 1.03 8.42
CA LEU A 33 5.28 0.05 8.04
C LEU A 33 4.80 -1.42 8.13
N ALA A 34 3.61 -1.65 8.68
CA ALA A 34 2.96 -2.96 8.59
C ALA A 34 2.53 -3.28 7.15
N VAL A 35 2.26 -2.25 6.33
CA VAL A 35 1.95 -2.33 4.90
C VAL A 35 3.19 -2.03 4.07
N ASN A 36 3.77 -0.85 4.27
CA ASN A 36 4.93 -0.35 3.52
C ASN A 36 6.23 -0.85 4.13
N LEU A 37 7.02 -1.63 3.40
CA LEU A 37 8.27 -2.16 3.95
C LEU A 37 9.37 -1.10 3.97
N SER A 38 10.21 -1.08 5.01
CA SER A 38 11.28 -0.08 5.15
C SER A 38 12.28 -0.08 3.98
N ASN A 39 12.43 -1.22 3.30
CA ASN A 39 13.47 -1.50 2.31
C ASN A 39 12.97 -2.08 0.98
N SER A 40 11.67 -2.06 0.70
CA SER A 40 11.11 -2.60 -0.55
C SER A 40 9.85 -1.86 -0.96
N ASP A 41 9.65 -1.76 -2.27
CA ASP A 41 8.41 -1.27 -2.87
C ASP A 41 7.20 -2.08 -2.41
N THR A 42 6.08 -1.36 -2.28
CA THR A 42 4.75 -1.91 -2.02
C THR A 42 3.80 -1.41 -3.10
N LEU A 43 3.16 -2.35 -3.81
CA LEU A 43 2.43 -2.10 -5.04
C LEU A 43 1.04 -2.76 -5.02
N GLY A 44 0.22 -2.45 -6.02
CA GLY A 44 -1.01 -3.20 -6.30
C GLY A 44 -2.02 -3.17 -5.15
N ALA A 45 -2.22 -2.02 -4.52
CA ALA A 45 -3.24 -1.87 -3.48
C ALA A 45 -4.64 -2.06 -4.08
N GLU A 46 -5.34 -3.07 -3.61
CA GLU A 46 -6.69 -3.44 -4.05
C GLU A 46 -7.62 -3.59 -2.84
N ILE A 47 -8.83 -3.05 -2.95
CA ILE A 47 -9.88 -3.25 -1.94
C ILE A 47 -10.78 -4.37 -2.45
N ASP A 48 -10.90 -5.44 -1.66
CA ASP A 48 -11.92 -6.46 -1.87
C ASP A 48 -13.27 -5.91 -1.37
N TRP A 49 -14.17 -5.59 -2.29
CA TRP A 49 -15.50 -5.07 -1.94
C TRP A 49 -16.38 -6.08 -1.19
N SER A 50 -16.10 -7.38 -1.28
CA SER A 50 -16.80 -8.39 -0.48
C SER A 50 -16.36 -8.36 0.98
N GLN A 51 -15.15 -7.83 1.26
CA GLN A 51 -14.56 -7.68 2.58
C GLN A 51 -13.86 -6.32 2.70
N PRO A 52 -14.63 -5.21 2.77
CA PRO A 52 -14.10 -3.85 2.63
C PRO A 52 -13.14 -3.42 3.76
N SER A 53 -13.10 -4.18 4.86
CA SER A 53 -12.11 -4.03 5.95
C SER A 53 -10.77 -4.69 5.65
N HIS A 54 -10.59 -5.27 4.47
CA HIS A 54 -9.35 -5.91 4.07
C HIS A 54 -8.69 -5.23 2.87
N LEU A 55 -7.36 -5.20 2.93
CA LEU A 55 -6.50 -4.67 1.89
C LEU A 55 -5.69 -5.82 1.29
N LEU A 56 -5.71 -5.92 -0.03
CA LEU A 56 -4.79 -6.74 -0.79
C LEU A 56 -3.68 -5.85 -1.35
N PHE A 57 -2.43 -6.29 -1.26
CA PHE A 57 -1.30 -5.60 -1.86
C PHE A 57 -0.16 -6.57 -2.18
N SER A 58 0.75 -6.16 -3.06
CA SER A 58 1.95 -6.94 -3.38
C SER A 58 3.20 -6.27 -2.82
N ALA A 59 4.09 -7.07 -2.21
CA ALA A 59 5.36 -6.58 -1.68
C ALA A 59 6.42 -7.68 -1.71
N ARG A 60 7.70 -7.30 -1.64
CA ARG A 60 8.81 -8.26 -1.43
C ARG A 60 9.20 -8.28 0.05
N ARG A 61 8.60 -9.17 0.83
CA ARG A 61 9.00 -9.39 2.23
C ARG A 61 10.10 -10.44 2.35
N ALA A 62 10.73 -10.52 3.51
CA ALA A 62 11.76 -11.51 3.78
C ALA A 62 11.23 -12.95 3.65
N GLU A 63 9.96 -13.16 4.00
CA GLU A 63 9.22 -14.40 3.86
C GLU A 63 8.71 -14.67 2.43
N ALA A 64 8.91 -13.73 1.49
CA ALA A 64 8.37 -13.87 0.15
C ALA A 64 9.05 -15.02 -0.62
N SER A 65 8.26 -15.69 -1.44
CA SER A 65 8.69 -16.84 -2.24
C SER A 65 9.91 -16.48 -3.12
N ALA A 66 11.06 -17.10 -2.86
CA ALA A 66 12.27 -17.09 -3.70
C ALA A 66 12.69 -15.72 -4.29
N GLY A 67 12.68 -14.66 -3.48
CA GLY A 67 13.11 -13.31 -3.90
C GLY A 67 12.12 -12.57 -4.81
N GLY A 68 10.92 -13.13 -4.99
CA GLY A 68 9.79 -12.52 -5.69
C GLY A 68 8.97 -11.58 -4.82
N ALA A 69 7.90 -11.04 -5.40
CA ALA A 69 6.85 -10.35 -4.67
C ALA A 69 5.70 -11.33 -4.43
N ASP A 70 5.14 -11.33 -3.23
CA ASP A 70 3.94 -12.09 -2.88
C ASP A 70 2.76 -11.13 -2.67
N ALA A 71 1.53 -11.67 -2.73
CA ALA A 71 0.32 -10.95 -2.40
C ALA A 71 -0.04 -11.16 -0.92
N TYR A 72 -0.37 -10.06 -0.23
CA TYR A 72 -0.71 -10.02 1.17
C TYR A 72 -2.13 -9.51 1.34
N TRP A 73 -2.92 -10.24 2.13
CA TRP A 73 -4.27 -9.88 2.49
C TRP A 73 -4.31 -9.62 3.99
N ILE A 74 -4.59 -8.38 4.37
CA ILE A 74 -4.57 -7.95 5.78
C ILE A 74 -5.89 -7.28 6.14
N GLU A 75 -6.28 -7.37 7.40
CA GLU A 75 -7.27 -6.47 7.98
C GLU A 75 -6.65 -5.08 8.15
N TYR A 76 -7.39 -4.03 7.78
CA TYR A 76 -6.96 -2.66 7.97
C TYR A 76 -8.07 -1.81 8.58
N ARG A 77 -7.68 -0.73 9.25
CA ARG A 77 -8.59 0.30 9.74
C ARG A 77 -8.03 1.66 9.39
N LEU A 78 -8.84 2.49 8.75
CA LEU A 78 -8.53 3.90 8.58
C LEU A 78 -8.90 4.59 9.88
N HIS A 79 -7.91 5.21 10.53
CA HIS A 79 -8.11 5.97 11.76
C HIS A 79 -8.81 7.30 11.48
#